data_AF-A0A1Z4IF79-F1
#
_entry.id   AF-A0A1Z4IF79-F1
#
_cell.length_a   1.000
_cell.length_b   1.000
_cell.length_c   1.000
_cell.angle_alpha   90.00
_cell.angle_beta   90.00
_cell.angle_gamma   90.00
#
_symmetry.space_group_name_H-M   'P 1'
#
loop_
_entity.id
_entity.type
_entity.pdbx_description
1 polymer ?
#
loop_
_entity_poly.entity_id
_entity_poly.type
_entity_poly.pdbx_seq_one_letter_code
_entity_poly.pdbx_strand_id
1 'polypeptide(L)'
;MNYELRTTNYELKRGKHKIFIGMAPGVGKTYRMLEEAHALKQEGIDVVIGLLETHGRKETADKAEGLEIVPRQQIIRGGLTLTEMDTDAIIKRSPQLVLVDELAHTNVPGSPREKRYEDVEVILAAGIDVYSTMNVQHLESLNDIVARITGVVVRERVADRILDDADEIIVIDVTPETLQERLIEGKIYAQPKIQQALDNFFQRRNLVALRELALREVADNVEEEAIATTPNGQFCNIHERVLVCVSTYPNSVQLLRRGARIANYMNAPLCVLFVANPERFLTKEESLHIDTCEKLCKEFDGTFIRETNNNVAQAIAQVAEKYRITQIVIGESHHSRWQMFLKGSLTQTLVRLLKNIDIHIIASEKVSTSKR
;
A
#
# COMPACT_ATOMS: atom_id res chain seq x y z
N MET A 1 -53.94 20.52 12.20
CA MET A 1 -53.42 19.14 12.33
C MET A 1 -52.37 19.00 11.24
N ASN A 2 -51.11 19.24 11.62
CA ASN A 2 -49.98 19.35 10.69
C ASN A 2 -49.55 17.96 10.23
N TYR A 3 -49.49 17.75 8.92
CA TYR A 3 -48.85 16.59 8.31
C TYR A 3 -47.33 16.84 8.28
N GLU A 4 -46.59 16.17 9.15
CA GLU A 4 -45.15 16.05 9.05
C GLU A 4 -44.80 15.13 7.86
N LEU A 5 -44.22 15.72 6.82
CA LEU A 5 -43.54 15.00 5.75
C LEU A 5 -42.32 14.29 6.34
N ARG A 6 -42.41 12.97 6.49
CA ARG A 6 -41.23 12.12 6.72
C ARG A 6 -40.40 12.10 5.44
N THR A 7 -39.40 12.96 5.34
CA THR A 7 -38.28 12.81 4.41
C THR A 7 -37.47 11.60 4.83
N THR A 8 -37.73 10.45 4.23
CA THR A 8 -36.81 9.31 4.24
C THR A 8 -35.60 9.68 3.38
N ASN A 9 -34.50 10.07 4.03
CA ASN A 9 -33.18 10.13 3.40
C ASN A 9 -32.81 8.69 2.98
N TYR A 10 -33.08 8.33 1.73
CA TYR A 10 -32.36 7.23 1.08
C TYR A 10 -30.96 7.76 0.80
N GLU A 11 -30.00 7.45 1.67
CA GLU A 11 -28.59 7.59 1.32
C GLU A 11 -28.35 6.70 0.09
N LEU A 12 -28.11 7.33 -1.07
CA LEU A 12 -27.71 6.62 -2.27
C LEU A 12 -26.45 5.83 -1.93
N LYS A 13 -26.53 4.51 -2.07
CA LYS A 13 -25.39 3.64 -1.83
C LYS A 13 -24.31 4.00 -2.84
N ARG A 14 -23.10 4.32 -2.36
CA ARG A 14 -21.92 4.55 -3.21
C ARG A 14 -21.75 3.35 -4.15
N GLY A 15 -21.46 3.62 -5.42
CA GLY A 15 -21.11 2.60 -6.40
C GLY A 15 -19.83 1.88 -6.01
N LYS A 16 -19.62 0.70 -6.60
CA LYS A 16 -18.44 -0.12 -6.34
C LYS A 16 -17.30 0.22 -7.29
N HIS A 17 -16.09 0.27 -6.77
CA HIS A 17 -14.89 0.52 -7.56
C HIS A 17 -14.05 -0.75 -7.72
N LYS A 18 -13.91 -1.22 -8.96
CA LYS A 18 -12.94 -2.26 -9.32
C LYS A 18 -11.75 -1.65 -10.06
N ILE A 19 -10.54 -1.99 -9.63
CA ILE A 19 -9.29 -1.49 -10.21
C ILE A 19 -8.50 -2.65 -10.82
N PHE A 20 -8.24 -2.56 -12.11
CA PHE A 20 -7.28 -3.40 -12.80
C PHE A 20 -5.90 -2.75 -12.74
N ILE A 21 -5.05 -3.24 -11.85
CA ILE A 21 -3.69 -2.73 -11.65
C ILE A 21 -2.67 -3.59 -12.41
N GLY A 22 -1.58 -2.99 -12.85
CA GLY A 22 -0.50 -3.72 -13.53
C GLY A 22 0.86 -3.09 -13.30
N MET A 23 1.91 -3.90 -13.43
CA MET A 23 3.29 -3.46 -13.23
C MET A 23 3.77 -2.42 -14.26
N ALA A 24 3.18 -2.42 -15.46
CA ALA A 24 3.64 -1.60 -16.58
C ALA A 24 2.56 -1.41 -17.68
N PRO A 25 2.75 -0.45 -18.59
CA PRO A 25 1.97 -0.38 -19.83
C PRO A 25 2.13 -1.66 -20.66
N GLY A 26 1.04 -2.11 -21.30
CA GLY A 26 1.06 -3.27 -22.22
C GLY A 26 0.84 -4.65 -21.59
N VAL A 27 0.67 -4.74 -20.26
CA VAL A 27 0.37 -6.03 -19.59
C VAL A 27 -1.02 -6.58 -19.93
N GLY A 28 -1.96 -5.72 -20.33
CA GLY A 28 -3.29 -6.12 -20.81
C GLY A 28 -4.48 -5.64 -19.97
N LYS A 29 -4.28 -4.68 -19.06
CA LYS A 29 -5.33 -4.14 -18.16
C LYS A 29 -6.64 -3.79 -18.88
N THR A 30 -6.57 -2.88 -19.85
CA THR A 30 -7.72 -2.45 -20.66
C THR A 30 -8.40 -3.62 -21.37
N TYR A 31 -7.61 -4.56 -21.91
CA TYR A 31 -8.17 -5.71 -22.63
C TYR A 31 -8.96 -6.62 -21.68
N ARG A 32 -8.45 -6.87 -20.47
CA ARG A 32 -9.13 -7.64 -19.44
C ARG A 32 -10.37 -6.93 -18.90
N MET A 33 -10.30 -5.63 -18.66
CA MET A 33 -11.45 -4.82 -18.27
C MET A 33 -12.58 -4.90 -19.31
N LEU A 34 -12.25 -4.79 -20.61
CA LEU A 34 -13.23 -4.92 -21.69
C LEU A 34 -13.79 -6.35 -21.80
N GLU A 35 -12.97 -7.37 -21.59
CA GLU A 35 -13.41 -8.77 -21.60
C GLU A 35 -14.45 -9.05 -20.50
N GLU A 36 -14.19 -8.56 -19.29
CA GLU A 36 -15.14 -8.66 -18.17
C GLU A 36 -16.41 -7.84 -18.40
N ALA A 37 -16.28 -6.63 -18.95
CA ALA A 37 -17.42 -5.79 -19.31
C ALA A 37 -18.37 -6.46 -20.32
N HIS A 38 -17.82 -7.20 -21.29
CA HIS A 38 -18.63 -7.99 -22.22
C HIS A 38 -19.40 -9.11 -21.54
N ALA A 39 -18.77 -9.82 -20.60
CA ALA A 39 -19.44 -10.87 -19.83
C ALA A 39 -20.62 -10.29 -19.04
N LEU A 40 -20.41 -9.18 -18.32
CA LEU A 40 -21.47 -8.50 -17.57
C LEU A 40 -22.59 -7.98 -18.47
N LYS A 41 -22.26 -7.44 -19.64
CA LYS A 41 -23.26 -7.01 -20.62
C LYS A 41 -24.10 -8.18 -21.13
N GLN A 42 -23.50 -9.36 -21.34
CA GLN A 42 -24.23 -10.58 -21.74
C GLN A 42 -25.16 -11.08 -20.63
N GLU A 43 -24.83 -10.81 -19.37
CA GLU A 43 -25.69 -11.07 -18.20
C GLU A 43 -26.78 -10.01 -18.01
N GLY A 44 -26.83 -8.99 -18.88
CA GLY A 44 -27.85 -7.94 -18.88
C GLY A 44 -27.51 -6.72 -18.03
N ILE A 45 -26.27 -6.60 -17.54
CA ILE A 45 -25.81 -5.38 -16.87
C ILE A 45 -25.66 -4.26 -17.89
N ASP A 46 -26.14 -3.08 -17.52
CA ASP A 46 -26.02 -1.88 -18.32
C ASP A 46 -24.63 -1.25 -18.22
N VAL A 47 -23.77 -1.56 -19.19
CA VAL A 47 -22.35 -1.16 -19.24
C VAL A 47 -22.08 -0.12 -20.31
N VAL A 48 -21.38 0.95 -19.95
CA VAL A 48 -20.84 1.96 -20.88
C VAL A 48 -19.33 2.16 -20.72
N ILE A 49 -18.69 2.59 -21.80
CA ILE A 49 -17.33 3.12 -21.78
C ILE A 49 -17.43 4.63 -21.56
N GLY A 50 -16.93 5.10 -20.42
CA GLY A 50 -16.77 6.53 -20.15
C GLY A 50 -15.49 7.07 -20.77
N LEU A 51 -14.42 6.29 -20.68
CA LEU A 51 -13.16 6.59 -21.34
C LEU A 51 -12.37 5.31 -21.65
N LEU A 52 -11.88 5.21 -22.88
CA LEU A 52 -11.03 4.11 -23.35
C LEU A 52 -9.79 4.66 -24.05
N GLU A 53 -8.61 4.22 -23.63
CA GLU A 53 -7.33 4.59 -24.23
C GLU A 53 -6.71 3.40 -24.98
N THR A 54 -7.00 3.33 -26.29
CA THR A 54 -6.52 2.24 -27.14
C THR A 54 -5.04 2.35 -27.45
N HIS A 55 -4.44 3.55 -27.36
CA HIS A 55 -3.06 3.84 -27.80
C HIS A 55 -2.73 3.31 -29.20
N GLY A 56 -3.72 3.29 -30.10
CA GLY A 56 -3.57 2.78 -31.47
C GLY A 56 -3.59 1.25 -31.59
N ARG A 57 -3.90 0.51 -30.52
CA ARG A 57 -4.01 -0.95 -30.54
C ARG A 57 -5.34 -1.39 -31.14
N LYS A 58 -5.28 -1.91 -32.37
CA LYS A 58 -6.47 -2.40 -33.09
C LYS A 58 -7.26 -3.45 -32.31
N GLU A 59 -6.59 -4.46 -31.75
CA GLU A 59 -7.25 -5.51 -30.94
C GLU A 59 -8.04 -4.95 -29.74
N THR A 60 -7.57 -3.85 -29.13
CA THR A 60 -8.27 -3.20 -28.01
C THR A 60 -9.47 -2.38 -28.51
N ALA A 61 -9.36 -1.73 -29.67
CA ALA A 61 -10.47 -1.04 -30.32
C ALA A 61 -11.57 -2.03 -30.74
N ASP A 62 -11.17 -3.16 -31.36
CA ASP A 62 -12.08 -4.23 -31.78
C ASP A 62 -12.81 -4.83 -30.56
N LYS A 63 -12.11 -4.96 -29.41
CA LYS A 63 -12.72 -5.44 -28.17
C LYS A 63 -13.72 -4.45 -27.55
N ALA A 64 -13.67 -3.16 -27.92
CA ALA A 64 -14.65 -2.17 -27.47
C ALA A 64 -15.94 -2.20 -28.32
N GLU A 65 -15.91 -2.82 -29.49
CA GLU A 65 -17.10 -2.94 -30.33
C GLU A 65 -18.22 -3.66 -29.58
N GLY A 66 -19.44 -3.16 -29.74
CA GLY A 66 -20.61 -3.68 -29.04
C GLY A 66 -20.81 -3.12 -27.63
N LEU A 67 -19.89 -2.33 -27.07
CA LEU A 67 -20.12 -1.52 -25.87
C LEU A 67 -20.53 -0.09 -26.26
N GLU A 68 -21.47 0.50 -25.53
CA GLU A 68 -21.83 1.91 -25.73
C GLU A 68 -20.69 2.80 -25.24
N ILE A 69 -20.35 3.86 -25.98
CA ILE A 69 -19.27 4.79 -25.63
C ILE A 69 -19.88 6.17 -25.42
N VAL A 70 -19.65 6.75 -24.23
CA VAL A 70 -20.00 8.15 -23.97
C VAL A 70 -19.01 9.04 -24.74
N PRO A 71 -19.49 9.98 -25.58
CA PRO A 71 -18.60 10.88 -26.30
C PRO A 71 -17.73 11.70 -25.36
N ARG A 72 -16.45 11.84 -25.70
CA ARG A 72 -15.51 12.68 -24.95
C ARG A 72 -15.90 14.16 -25.04
N GLN A 73 -15.75 14.88 -23.93
CA GLN A 73 -15.89 16.32 -23.91
C GLN A 73 -14.74 16.97 -24.67
N GLN A 74 -15.02 17.94 -25.54
CA GLN A 74 -13.99 18.72 -26.23
C GLN A 74 -13.70 20.02 -25.49
N ILE A 75 -12.41 20.30 -25.26
CA ILE A 75 -11.92 21.49 -24.57
C ILE A 75 -10.97 22.23 -25.50
N ILE A 76 -11.37 23.43 -25.94
CA ILE A 76 -10.56 24.28 -26.83
C ILE A 76 -9.69 25.20 -25.97
N ARG A 77 -8.36 25.05 -26.07
CA ARG A 77 -7.40 25.89 -25.35
C ARG A 77 -6.19 26.23 -26.20
N GLY A 78 -5.88 27.53 -26.31
CA GLY A 78 -4.70 28.01 -27.04
C GLY A 78 -4.66 27.56 -28.50
N GLY A 79 -5.83 27.35 -29.13
CA GLY A 79 -5.93 26.83 -30.51
C GLY A 79 -5.79 25.31 -30.64
N LEU A 80 -5.56 24.58 -29.55
CA LEU A 80 -5.57 23.11 -29.52
C LEU A 80 -6.93 22.61 -29.02
N THR A 81 -7.48 21.60 -29.70
CA THR A 81 -8.65 20.86 -29.22
C THR A 81 -8.17 19.65 -28.42
N LEU A 82 -8.37 19.68 -27.11
CA LEU A 82 -8.11 18.58 -26.20
C LEU A 82 -9.42 17.83 -25.93
N THR A 83 -9.34 16.57 -25.50
CA THR A 83 -10.53 15.76 -25.19
C THR A 83 -10.43 15.13 -23.82
N GLU A 84 -11.53 15.09 -23.09
CA GLU A 84 -11.62 14.48 -21.75
C GLU A 84 -12.84 13.58 -21.57
N MET A 85 -12.83 12.79 -20.50
CA MET A 85 -14.02 12.06 -20.06
C MET A 85 -15.13 13.05 -19.68
N ASP A 86 -16.35 12.84 -20.20
CA ASP A 86 -17.51 13.65 -19.85
C ASP A 86 -18.25 13.06 -18.65
N THR A 87 -17.81 13.44 -17.45
CA THR A 87 -18.36 12.96 -16.17
C THR A 87 -19.85 13.28 -16.02
N ASP A 88 -20.27 14.48 -16.43
CA ASP A 88 -21.66 14.90 -16.31
C ASP A 88 -22.56 14.12 -17.28
N ALA A 89 -22.07 13.84 -18.49
CA ALA A 89 -22.78 12.98 -19.44
C ALA A 89 -22.92 11.55 -18.91
N ILE A 90 -21.88 10.98 -18.30
CA ILE A 90 -21.94 9.64 -17.68
C ILE A 90 -23.00 9.62 -16.57
N ILE A 91 -22.98 10.58 -15.65
CA ILE A 91 -23.94 10.63 -14.54
C ILE A 91 -25.37 10.83 -15.06
N LYS A 92 -25.56 11.72 -16.05
CA LYS A 92 -26.86 11.94 -16.69
C LYS A 92 -27.38 10.68 -17.39
N ARG A 93 -26.48 9.89 -17.98
CA ARG A 93 -26.80 8.60 -18.62
C ARG A 93 -27.19 7.57 -17.54
N SER A 94 -26.60 7.63 -16.35
CA SER A 94 -26.88 6.74 -15.21
C SER A 94 -26.75 5.24 -15.53
N PRO A 95 -25.58 4.75 -16.02
CA PRO A 95 -25.33 3.32 -16.19
C PRO A 95 -25.34 2.56 -14.88
N GLN A 96 -25.41 1.23 -14.97
CA GLN A 96 -25.04 0.38 -13.83
C GLN A 96 -23.52 0.33 -13.66
N LEU A 97 -22.77 0.26 -14.77
CA LEU A 97 -21.30 0.21 -14.78
C LEU A 97 -20.71 1.15 -15.84
N VAL A 98 -19.68 1.89 -15.47
CA VAL A 98 -18.82 2.63 -16.42
C VAL A 98 -17.37 2.15 -16.40
N LEU A 99 -16.76 2.07 -17.59
CA LEU A 99 -15.34 1.76 -17.77
C LEU A 99 -14.51 3.04 -17.95
N VAL A 100 -13.43 3.17 -17.18
CA VAL A 100 -12.56 4.36 -17.16
C VAL A 100 -11.08 3.98 -17.20
N ASP A 101 -10.43 4.13 -18.35
CA ASP A 101 -8.98 3.94 -18.47
C ASP A 101 -8.15 5.07 -17.84
N GLU A 102 -6.89 4.76 -17.51
CA GLU A 102 -5.86 5.71 -17.06
C GLU A 102 -6.29 6.53 -15.82
N LEU A 103 -6.56 5.84 -14.71
CA LEU A 103 -7.02 6.48 -13.47
C LEU A 103 -6.05 7.57 -12.95
N ALA A 104 -4.75 7.44 -13.26
CA ALA A 104 -3.70 8.38 -12.87
C ALA A 104 -3.64 9.69 -13.67
N HIS A 105 -4.45 9.79 -14.73
CA HIS A 105 -4.40 10.93 -15.64
C HIS A 105 -4.58 12.26 -14.92
N THR A 106 -3.75 13.24 -15.28
CA THR A 106 -3.96 14.62 -14.86
C THR A 106 -4.85 15.31 -15.88
N ASN A 107 -6.03 15.72 -15.43
CA ASN A 107 -7.01 16.31 -16.30
C ASN A 107 -6.49 17.60 -16.95
N VAL A 108 -7.05 17.92 -18.11
CA VAL A 108 -6.77 19.20 -18.79
C VAL A 108 -6.91 20.36 -17.80
N PRO A 109 -5.92 21.28 -17.69
CA PRO A 109 -5.99 22.38 -16.74
C PRO A 109 -7.33 23.12 -16.83
N GLY A 110 -7.89 23.52 -15.70
CA GLY A 110 -9.19 24.20 -15.60
C GLY A 110 -10.41 23.35 -15.95
N SER A 111 -10.25 22.04 -16.06
CA SER A 111 -11.34 21.09 -15.77
C SER A 111 -11.83 21.28 -14.32
N PRO A 112 -13.07 20.87 -13.98
CA PRO A 112 -13.61 21.00 -12.63
C PRO A 112 -12.78 20.30 -11.55
N ARG A 113 -12.02 19.27 -11.94
CA ARG A 113 -11.19 18.42 -11.10
C ARG A 113 -9.82 18.24 -11.74
N GLU A 114 -8.78 18.14 -10.93
CA GLU A 114 -7.39 18.07 -11.39
C GLU A 114 -7.01 16.66 -11.83
N LYS A 115 -7.62 15.64 -11.23
CA LYS A 115 -7.26 14.24 -11.46
C LYS A 115 -8.46 13.41 -11.88
N ARG A 116 -8.24 12.45 -12.78
CA ARG A 116 -9.31 11.56 -13.25
C ARG A 116 -9.88 10.67 -12.14
N TYR A 117 -9.08 10.28 -11.16
CA TYR A 117 -9.61 9.56 -10.00
C TYR A 117 -10.63 10.39 -9.21
N GLU A 118 -10.55 11.73 -9.24
CA GLU A 118 -11.56 12.60 -8.61
C GLU A 118 -12.86 12.60 -9.41
N ASP A 119 -12.80 12.49 -10.75
CA ASP A 119 -14.01 12.27 -11.56
C ASP A 119 -14.67 10.93 -11.23
N VAL A 120 -13.85 9.88 -11.08
CA VAL A 120 -14.32 8.54 -10.68
C VAL A 120 -15.00 8.57 -9.32
N GLU A 121 -14.44 9.26 -8.33
CA GLU A 121 -15.06 9.45 -7.01
C GLU A 121 -16.45 10.10 -7.12
N VAL A 122 -16.64 11.06 -8.02
CA VAL A 122 -17.94 11.72 -8.26
C VAL A 122 -18.94 10.75 -8.91
N ILE A 123 -18.49 9.90 -9.83
CA ILE A 123 -19.32 8.86 -10.45
C ILE A 123 -19.75 7.81 -9.41
N LEU A 124 -18.82 7.34 -8.58
CA LEU A 124 -19.10 6.40 -7.50
C LEU A 124 -20.08 7.00 -6.49
N ALA A 125 -19.93 8.28 -6.14
CA ALA A 125 -20.85 9.00 -5.26
C ALA A 125 -22.28 9.13 -5.85
N ALA A 126 -22.42 9.08 -7.17
CA ALA A 126 -23.72 9.04 -7.84
C ALA A 126 -24.37 7.63 -7.84
N GLY A 127 -23.69 6.62 -7.27
CA GLY A 127 -24.19 5.25 -7.18
C GLY A 127 -23.94 4.39 -8.42
N ILE A 128 -23.03 4.82 -9.30
CA ILE A 128 -22.65 4.10 -10.53
C ILE A 128 -21.37 3.31 -10.25
N ASP A 129 -21.35 2.01 -10.59
CA ASP A 129 -20.14 1.19 -10.43
C ASP A 129 -19.07 1.62 -11.45
N VAL A 130 -17.80 1.56 -11.07
CA VAL A 130 -16.68 1.95 -11.93
C VAL A 130 -15.66 0.83 -12.03
N TYR A 131 -15.32 0.44 -13.26
CA TYR A 131 -14.15 -0.37 -13.55
C TYR A 131 -13.07 0.54 -14.11
N SER A 132 -11.87 0.49 -13.56
CA SER A 132 -10.78 1.39 -13.98
C SER A 132 -9.45 0.69 -14.15
N THR A 133 -8.53 1.32 -14.89
CA THR A 133 -7.17 0.78 -15.08
C THR A 133 -6.10 1.73 -14.56
N MET A 134 -5.06 1.19 -13.93
CA MET A 134 -3.87 1.95 -13.57
C MET A 134 -2.59 1.11 -13.58
N ASN A 135 -1.43 1.76 -13.64
CA ASN A 135 -0.16 1.10 -13.36
C ASN A 135 0.30 1.41 -11.93
N VAL A 136 0.95 0.45 -11.28
CA VAL A 136 1.49 0.60 -9.91
C VAL A 136 2.46 1.79 -9.79
N GLN A 137 3.14 2.14 -10.89
CA GLN A 137 4.11 3.24 -10.94
C GLN A 137 3.52 4.63 -10.61
N HIS A 138 2.20 4.76 -10.67
CA HIS A 138 1.51 6.02 -10.44
C HIS A 138 1.15 6.25 -8.97
N LEU A 139 1.36 5.28 -8.09
CA LEU A 139 1.14 5.48 -6.66
C LEU A 139 2.15 6.47 -6.09
N GLU A 140 1.68 7.36 -5.23
CA GLU A 140 2.49 8.40 -4.62
C GLU A 140 3.62 7.78 -3.78
N SER A 141 3.31 6.79 -2.93
CA SER A 141 4.30 6.12 -2.07
C SER A 141 5.44 5.44 -2.83
N LEU A 142 5.17 4.98 -4.06
CA LEU A 142 6.14 4.22 -4.86
C LEU A 142 6.97 5.08 -5.82
N ASN A 143 6.69 6.39 -5.93
CA ASN A 143 7.28 7.26 -6.95
C ASN A 143 8.81 7.24 -6.93
N ASP A 144 9.40 7.41 -5.73
CA ASP A 144 10.86 7.46 -5.56
C ASP A 144 11.54 6.11 -5.82
N ILE A 145 10.86 5.02 -5.46
CA ILE A 145 11.35 3.65 -5.68
C ILE A 145 11.36 3.37 -7.18
N VAL A 146 10.26 3.70 -7.88
CA VAL A 146 10.12 3.52 -9.32
C VAL A 146 11.14 4.36 -10.08
N ALA A 147 11.35 5.62 -9.69
CA ALA A 147 12.35 6.48 -10.31
C ALA A 147 13.77 5.91 -10.14
N ARG A 148 14.08 5.33 -8.98
CA ARG A 148 15.37 4.67 -8.71
C ARG A 148 15.57 3.40 -9.54
N ILE A 149 14.50 2.62 -9.75
CA ILE A 149 14.54 1.40 -10.56
C ILE A 149 14.68 1.74 -12.04
N THR A 150 13.82 2.63 -12.54
CA THR A 150 13.64 2.84 -13.99
C THR A 150 14.47 3.99 -14.56
N GLY A 151 14.95 4.90 -13.71
CA GLY A 151 15.55 6.17 -14.12
C GLY A 151 14.54 7.19 -14.66
N VAL A 152 13.24 6.87 -14.62
CA VAL A 152 12.16 7.71 -15.17
C VAL A 152 11.31 8.27 -14.04
N VAL A 153 11.17 9.59 -14.01
CA VAL A 153 10.29 10.27 -13.05
C VAL A 153 8.85 10.24 -13.56
N VAL A 154 7.97 9.58 -12.80
CA VAL A 154 6.54 9.53 -13.09
C VAL A 154 5.87 10.80 -12.55
N ARG A 155 5.30 11.60 -13.46
CA ARG A 155 4.67 12.89 -13.13
C ARG A 155 3.21 12.76 -12.73
N GLU A 156 2.51 11.83 -13.36
CA GLU A 156 1.11 11.54 -13.05
C GLU A 156 1.05 10.61 -11.85
N ARG A 157 0.40 11.08 -10.80
CA ARG A 157 0.35 10.42 -9.50
C ARG A 157 -1.07 10.27 -8.97
N VAL A 158 -1.27 9.21 -8.19
CA VAL A 158 -2.51 8.81 -7.53
C VAL A 158 -2.21 8.60 -6.06
N ALA A 159 -3.09 9.12 -5.20
CA ALA A 159 -2.99 8.88 -3.77
C ALA A 159 -3.27 7.41 -3.45
N ASP A 160 -2.47 6.83 -2.56
CA ASP A 160 -2.54 5.41 -2.17
C ASP A 160 -3.94 5.00 -1.70
N ARG A 161 -4.64 5.89 -0.97
CA ARG A 161 -6.03 5.71 -0.52
C ARG A 161 -7.00 5.26 -1.62
N ILE A 162 -6.74 5.59 -2.89
CA ILE A 162 -7.63 5.20 -4.00
C ILE A 162 -7.60 3.69 -4.23
N LEU A 163 -6.49 3.02 -3.92
CA LEU A 163 -6.45 1.55 -3.86
C LEU A 163 -7.13 1.05 -2.60
N ASP A 164 -6.80 1.62 -1.44
CA ASP A 164 -7.35 1.20 -0.15
C ASP A 164 -8.89 1.29 -0.10
N ASP A 165 -9.45 2.32 -0.75
CA ASP A 165 -10.90 2.60 -0.80
C ASP A 165 -11.65 1.76 -1.87
N ALA A 166 -10.95 0.97 -2.69
CA ALA A 166 -11.54 0.21 -3.79
C ALA A 166 -12.15 -1.12 -3.33
N ASP A 167 -13.35 -1.46 -3.83
CA ASP A 167 -14.04 -2.70 -3.46
C ASP A 167 -13.39 -3.97 -4.03
N GLU A 168 -12.64 -3.86 -5.13
CA GLU A 168 -11.93 -5.01 -5.71
C GLU A 168 -10.69 -4.57 -6.49
N ILE A 169 -9.55 -5.21 -6.23
CA ILE A 169 -8.30 -4.97 -6.95
C ILE A 169 -7.87 -6.24 -7.69
N ILE A 170 -7.70 -6.13 -9.01
CA ILE A 170 -7.25 -7.23 -9.87
C ILE A 170 -5.86 -6.93 -10.42
N VAL A 171 -4.88 -7.78 -10.08
CA VAL A 171 -3.54 -7.70 -10.66
C VAL A 171 -3.51 -8.33 -12.04
N ILE A 172 -3.16 -7.54 -13.05
CA ILE A 172 -2.88 -8.01 -14.40
C ILE A 172 -1.39 -8.12 -14.61
N ASP A 173 -0.94 -9.38 -14.61
CA ASP A 173 0.47 -9.74 -14.66
C ASP A 173 0.83 -10.48 -15.96
N VAL A 174 2.04 -10.25 -16.45
CA VAL A 174 2.67 -10.95 -17.57
C VAL A 174 4.16 -11.08 -17.29
N THR A 175 4.84 -12.03 -17.91
CA THR A 175 6.29 -12.12 -17.74
C THR A 175 6.99 -10.91 -18.37
N PRO A 176 8.13 -10.46 -17.80
CA PRO A 176 8.97 -9.43 -18.41
C PRO A 176 9.30 -9.71 -19.87
N GLU A 177 9.58 -10.96 -20.21
CA GLU A 177 9.93 -11.41 -21.56
C GLU A 177 8.77 -11.17 -22.54
N THR A 178 7.56 -11.59 -22.18
CA THR A 178 6.35 -11.34 -22.98
C THR A 178 6.08 -9.85 -23.16
N LEU A 179 6.36 -9.03 -22.13
CA LEU A 179 6.16 -7.59 -22.25
C LEU A 179 7.18 -6.94 -23.18
N GLN A 180 8.44 -7.38 -23.14
CA GLN A 180 9.47 -6.93 -24.08
C GLN A 180 9.15 -7.32 -25.52
N GLU A 181 8.68 -8.56 -25.74
CA GLU A 181 8.22 -9.03 -27.06
C GLU A 181 7.09 -8.14 -27.58
N ARG A 182 6.06 -7.88 -26.76
CA ARG A 182 4.96 -6.97 -27.13
C ARG A 182 5.45 -5.55 -27.46
N LEU A 183 6.46 -5.05 -26.74
CA LEU A 183 7.05 -3.75 -27.04
C LEU A 183 7.74 -3.77 -28.41
N ILE A 184 8.57 -4.78 -28.69
CA ILE A 184 9.31 -4.94 -29.96
C ILE A 184 8.34 -5.08 -31.15
N GLU A 185 7.24 -5.81 -30.96
CA GLU A 185 6.18 -5.96 -31.95
C GLU A 185 5.37 -4.66 -32.19
N GLY A 186 5.64 -3.59 -31.45
CA GLY A 186 4.93 -2.32 -31.56
C GLY A 186 3.51 -2.35 -30.97
N LYS A 187 3.21 -3.34 -30.12
CA LYS A 187 1.90 -3.48 -29.45
C LYS A 187 1.74 -2.57 -28.24
N ILE A 188 2.79 -1.85 -27.83
CA ILE A 188 2.78 -0.97 -26.65
C ILE A 188 3.10 0.48 -27.02
N TYR A 189 4.16 0.71 -27.78
CA TYR A 189 4.57 2.04 -28.25
C TYR A 189 4.82 2.05 -29.75
N ALA A 190 4.69 3.23 -30.35
CA ALA A 190 5.09 3.46 -31.73
C ALA A 190 6.60 3.26 -31.91
N GLN A 191 6.99 2.74 -33.08
CA GLN A 191 8.37 2.42 -33.48
C GLN A 191 9.47 3.37 -33.00
N PRO A 192 9.37 4.72 -33.16
CA PRO A 192 10.45 5.62 -32.75
C PRO A 192 10.73 5.64 -31.23
N LYS A 193 9.76 5.23 -30.39
CA LYS A 193 9.91 5.20 -28.93
C LYS A 193 10.36 3.85 -28.37
N ILE A 194 10.37 2.79 -29.20
CA ILE A 194 10.65 1.41 -28.76
C ILE A 194 12.06 1.29 -28.18
N GLN A 195 13.08 1.73 -28.93
CA GLN A 195 14.48 1.57 -28.51
C GLN A 195 14.77 2.31 -27.19
N GLN A 196 14.32 3.57 -27.10
CA GLN A 196 14.46 4.36 -25.88
C GLN A 196 13.72 3.73 -24.69
N ALA A 197 12.56 3.11 -24.92
CA ALA A 197 11.81 2.42 -23.89
C ALA A 197 12.52 1.15 -23.41
N LEU A 198 13.08 0.34 -24.33
CA LEU A 198 13.88 -0.86 -24.02
C LEU A 198 15.15 -0.52 -23.25
N ASP A 199 15.81 0.60 -23.60
CA ASP A 199 17.05 1.03 -22.96
C ASP A 199 16.83 1.65 -21.57
N ASN A 200 15.59 1.95 -21.19
CA ASN A 200 15.24 2.53 -19.89
C ASN A 200 14.17 1.69 -19.16
N PHE A 201 12.91 2.08 -19.25
CA PHE A 201 11.82 1.51 -18.45
C PHE A 201 11.62 0.00 -18.67
N PHE A 202 11.71 -0.48 -19.91
CA PHE A 202 11.43 -1.87 -20.30
C PHE A 202 12.66 -2.80 -20.24
N GLN A 203 13.71 -2.42 -19.52
CA GLN A 203 14.77 -3.35 -19.21
C GLN A 203 14.25 -4.49 -18.32
N ARG A 204 14.68 -5.73 -18.59
CA ARG A 204 14.23 -6.92 -17.85
C ARG A 204 14.36 -6.75 -16.33
N ARG A 205 15.48 -6.21 -15.84
CA ARG A 205 15.71 -5.97 -14.41
C ARG A 205 14.67 -5.02 -13.79
N ASN A 206 14.24 -4.01 -14.55
CA ASN A 206 13.27 -3.01 -14.10
C ASN A 206 11.87 -3.64 -14.06
N LEU A 207 11.51 -4.39 -15.10
CA LEU A 207 10.23 -5.09 -15.17
C LEU A 207 10.08 -6.15 -14.07
N VAL A 208 11.14 -6.88 -13.73
CA VAL A 208 11.12 -7.82 -12.59
C VAL A 208 10.84 -7.08 -11.28
N ALA A 209 11.53 -5.97 -11.03
CA ALA A 209 11.33 -5.19 -9.81
C ALA A 209 9.93 -4.54 -9.75
N LEU A 210 9.43 -4.02 -10.87
CA LEU A 210 8.07 -3.47 -10.95
C LEU A 210 7.00 -4.55 -10.77
N ARG A 211 7.25 -5.78 -11.26
CA ARG A 211 6.36 -6.93 -11.02
C ARG A 211 6.26 -7.25 -9.54
N GLU A 212 7.41 -7.32 -8.87
CA GLU A 212 7.48 -7.54 -7.43
C GLU A 212 6.76 -6.43 -6.66
N LEU A 213 6.99 -5.16 -7.02
CA LEU A 213 6.29 -4.03 -6.41
C LEU A 213 4.77 -4.12 -6.60
N ALA A 214 4.30 -4.41 -7.81
CA ALA A 214 2.86 -4.52 -8.09
C ALA A 214 2.19 -5.65 -7.30
N LEU A 215 2.86 -6.80 -7.18
CA LEU A 215 2.34 -7.94 -6.41
C LEU A 215 2.36 -7.68 -4.91
N ARG A 216 3.41 -7.00 -4.41
CA ARG A 216 3.49 -6.58 -3.01
C ARG A 216 2.36 -5.62 -2.68
N GLU A 217 2.21 -4.54 -3.44
CA GLU A 217 1.21 -3.50 -3.16
C GLU A 217 -0.21 -4.05 -3.03
N VAL A 218 -0.59 -5.01 -3.88
CA VAL A 218 -1.92 -5.63 -3.78
C VAL A 218 -2.01 -6.62 -2.62
N ALA A 219 -0.92 -7.31 -2.27
CA ALA A 219 -0.90 -8.19 -1.10
C ALA A 219 -1.07 -7.38 0.21
N ASP A 220 -0.40 -6.23 0.32
CA ASP A 220 -0.52 -5.31 1.45
C ASP A 220 -1.97 -4.84 1.60
N ASN A 221 -2.63 -4.43 0.51
CA ASN A 221 -4.04 -4.02 0.48
C ASN A 221 -5.02 -5.13 0.93
N VAL A 222 -4.84 -6.36 0.44
CA VAL A 222 -5.70 -7.50 0.84
C VAL A 222 -5.49 -7.85 2.32
N GLU A 223 -4.27 -7.69 2.85
CA GLU A 223 -4.02 -7.86 4.28
C GLU A 223 -4.85 -6.84 5.08
N GLU A 224 -4.93 -5.59 4.66
CA GLU A 224 -5.71 -4.51 5.30
C GLU A 224 -7.23 -4.74 5.29
N GLU A 225 -7.81 -5.20 4.19
CA GLU A 225 -9.25 -5.54 4.15
C GLU A 225 -9.61 -6.70 5.08
N ALA A 226 -8.75 -7.72 5.16
CA ALA A 226 -8.91 -8.84 6.08
C ALA A 226 -8.84 -8.40 7.56
N ILE A 227 -8.20 -7.26 7.87
CA ILE A 227 -8.20 -6.64 9.20
C ILE A 227 -9.58 -6.15 9.58
N ALA A 228 -10.26 -5.47 8.67
CA ALA A 228 -11.51 -4.77 8.94
C ALA A 228 -12.70 -5.73 9.08
N THR A 229 -12.64 -6.89 8.40
CA THR A 229 -13.79 -7.82 8.28
C THR A 229 -13.70 -9.08 9.13
N THR A 230 -12.57 -9.37 9.80
CA THR A 230 -12.40 -10.63 10.56
C THR A 230 -12.40 -10.42 12.08
N PRO A 231 -13.51 -10.73 12.79
CA PRO A 231 -13.53 -10.75 14.24
C PRO A 231 -12.91 -12.06 14.73
N ASN A 232 -11.71 -11.97 15.32
CA ASN A 232 -10.96 -13.05 15.98
C ASN A 232 -10.10 -13.96 15.06
N GLY A 233 -8.79 -13.71 15.08
CA GLY A 233 -7.90 -14.70 15.70
C GLY A 233 -7.10 -15.65 14.81
N GLN A 234 -7.04 -15.46 13.49
CA GLN A 234 -6.05 -16.16 12.66
C GLN A 234 -5.61 -15.30 11.48
N PHE A 235 -4.75 -14.32 11.78
CA PHE A 235 -4.08 -13.52 10.76
C PHE A 235 -2.90 -14.33 10.21
N CYS A 236 -2.81 -14.46 8.89
CA CYS A 236 -1.53 -14.70 8.23
C CYS A 236 -0.89 -13.31 8.05
N ASN A 237 0.03 -12.92 8.92
CA ASN A 237 0.84 -11.74 8.66
C ASN A 237 1.71 -12.06 7.43
N ILE A 238 1.43 -11.43 6.30
CA ILE A 238 2.17 -11.65 5.06
C ILE A 238 3.52 -10.90 5.15
N HIS A 239 3.59 -9.86 6.00
CA HIS A 239 4.75 -9.01 6.17
C HIS A 239 5.39 -9.12 7.56
N GLU A 240 6.73 -9.06 7.57
CA GLU A 240 7.51 -8.99 8.79
C GLU A 240 7.46 -7.59 9.41
N ARG A 241 7.32 -7.51 10.74
CA ARG A 241 7.37 -6.28 11.54
C ARG A 241 8.24 -6.52 12.76
N VAL A 242 9.26 -5.67 12.93
CA VAL A 242 10.29 -5.86 13.96
C VAL A 242 10.07 -4.91 15.13
N LEU A 243 9.91 -5.45 16.33
CA LEU A 243 9.86 -4.69 17.59
C LEU A 243 11.17 -4.86 18.35
N VAL A 244 11.85 -3.77 18.64
CA VAL A 244 13.02 -3.77 19.53
C VAL A 244 12.62 -3.26 20.91
N CYS A 245 12.78 -4.10 21.93
CA CYS A 245 12.47 -3.70 23.30
C CYS A 245 13.73 -3.09 23.96
N VAL A 246 13.71 -1.79 24.22
CA VAL A 246 14.81 -1.07 24.87
C VAL A 246 14.53 -0.85 26.35
N SER A 247 15.60 -0.72 27.12
CA SER A 247 15.58 -0.53 28.57
C SER A 247 16.52 0.59 29.00
N THR A 248 16.59 0.90 30.30
CA THR A 248 17.51 1.94 30.81
C THR A 248 18.97 1.50 30.85
N TYR A 249 19.29 0.26 30.43
CA TYR A 249 20.67 -0.24 30.41
C TYR A 249 21.46 0.29 29.21
N PRO A 250 22.78 0.54 29.36
CA PRO A 250 23.64 1.10 28.30
C PRO A 250 23.65 0.30 26.98
N ASN A 251 23.36 -1.00 27.03
CA ASN A 251 23.39 -1.89 25.88
C ASN A 251 22.18 -1.73 24.93
N SER A 252 21.17 -0.97 25.32
CA SER A 252 19.96 -0.71 24.52
C SER A 252 20.28 -0.07 23.16
N VAL A 253 21.31 0.77 23.07
CA VAL A 253 21.76 1.37 21.80
C VAL A 253 22.31 0.31 20.83
N GLN A 254 23.09 -0.64 21.32
CA GLN A 254 23.60 -1.74 20.49
C GLN A 254 22.47 -2.67 20.05
N LEU A 255 21.52 -2.94 20.96
CA LEU A 255 20.32 -3.71 20.66
C LEU A 255 19.51 -3.07 19.54
N LEU A 256 19.26 -1.76 19.65
CA LEU A 256 18.55 -0.98 18.63
C LEU A 256 19.24 -1.04 17.27
N ARG A 257 20.56 -0.85 17.22
CA ARG A 257 21.32 -0.97 15.97
C ARG A 257 21.25 -2.37 15.36
N ARG A 258 21.27 -3.42 16.18
CA ARG A 258 21.14 -4.80 15.68
C ARG A 258 19.71 -5.10 15.22
N GLY A 259 18.71 -4.65 15.96
CA GLY A 259 17.30 -4.77 15.56
C GLY A 259 16.99 -4.01 14.27
N ALA A 260 17.53 -2.81 14.10
CA ALA A 260 17.43 -2.05 12.84
C ALA A 260 18.07 -2.79 11.65
N ARG A 261 19.18 -3.51 11.85
CA ARG A 261 19.75 -4.37 10.79
C ARG A 261 18.85 -5.55 10.43
N ILE A 262 18.21 -6.16 11.42
CA ILE A 262 17.25 -7.26 11.20
C ILE A 262 16.05 -6.72 10.42
N ALA A 263 15.50 -5.58 10.84
CA ALA A 263 14.41 -4.90 10.15
C ALA A 263 14.78 -4.59 8.69
N ASN A 264 15.94 -3.98 8.45
CA ASN A 264 16.41 -3.67 7.10
C ASN A 264 16.65 -4.92 6.25
N TYR A 265 17.18 -6.00 6.85
CA TYR A 265 17.40 -7.27 6.13
C TYR A 265 16.06 -7.92 5.71
N MET A 266 15.04 -7.82 6.54
CA MET A 266 13.69 -8.29 6.26
C MET A 266 12.85 -7.29 5.45
N ASN A 267 13.41 -6.11 5.14
CA ASN A 267 12.68 -4.97 4.57
C ASN A 267 11.38 -4.67 5.34
N ALA A 268 11.48 -4.71 6.67
CA ALA A 268 10.37 -4.64 7.62
C ALA A 268 10.35 -3.30 8.37
N PRO A 269 9.17 -2.76 8.70
CA PRO A 269 9.04 -1.60 9.58
C PRO A 269 9.68 -1.85 10.95
N LEU A 270 10.42 -0.86 11.45
CA LEU A 270 11.06 -0.89 12.76
C LEU A 270 10.19 -0.17 13.81
N CYS A 271 9.78 -0.90 14.84
CA CYS A 271 9.18 -0.35 16.04
C CYS A 271 10.15 -0.50 17.22
N VAL A 272 10.19 0.50 18.10
CA VAL A 272 11.02 0.47 19.31
C VAL A 272 10.14 0.74 20.50
N LEU A 273 10.16 -0.17 21.48
CA LEU A 273 9.33 -0.07 22.68
C LEU A 273 10.18 0.18 23.92
N PHE A 274 9.82 1.22 24.67
CA PHE A 274 10.25 1.43 26.03
C PHE A 274 9.06 1.31 26.99
N VAL A 275 9.18 0.44 27.99
CA VAL A 275 8.17 0.28 29.04
C VAL A 275 8.66 0.91 30.35
N ALA A 276 8.04 2.01 30.73
CA ALA A 276 8.28 2.68 32.00
C ALA A 276 7.49 2.01 33.14
N ASN A 277 8.12 1.83 34.30
CA ASN A 277 7.44 1.39 35.50
C ASN A 277 6.88 2.64 36.24
N PRO A 278 5.56 2.75 36.47
CA PRO A 278 4.95 3.93 37.10
C PRO A 278 5.42 4.17 38.54
N GLU A 279 5.92 3.15 39.24
CA GLU A 279 6.43 3.28 40.62
C GLU A 279 7.90 3.72 40.68
N ARG A 280 8.59 3.81 39.53
CA ARG A 280 10.01 4.13 39.46
C ARG A 280 10.26 5.35 38.59
N PHE A 281 10.74 6.41 39.22
CA PHE A 281 11.28 7.57 38.50
C PHE A 281 12.62 7.25 37.86
N LEU A 282 12.80 7.69 36.62
CA LEU A 282 14.07 7.59 35.90
C LEU A 282 15.04 8.63 36.44
N THR A 283 16.32 8.26 36.56
CA THR A 283 17.37 9.26 36.80
C THR A 283 17.56 10.13 35.56
N LYS A 284 18.23 11.29 35.70
CA LYS A 284 18.56 12.15 34.56
C LYS A 284 19.38 11.41 33.50
N GLU A 285 20.31 10.56 33.92
CA GLU A 285 21.13 9.74 33.02
C GLU A 285 20.28 8.71 32.26
N GLU A 286 19.34 8.04 32.95
CA GLU A 286 18.44 7.07 32.31
C GLU A 286 17.49 7.74 31.31
N SER A 287 16.93 8.91 31.65
CA SER A 287 16.08 9.67 30.73
C SER A 287 16.84 10.08 29.47
N LEU A 288 18.06 10.61 29.64
CA LEU A 288 18.91 11.00 28.51
C LEU A 288 19.25 9.82 27.59
N HIS A 289 19.44 8.63 28.17
CA HIS A 289 19.70 7.41 27.42
C HIS A 289 18.50 6.98 26.56
N ILE A 290 17.28 7.06 27.10
CA ILE A 290 16.06 6.76 26.35
C ILE A 290 15.84 7.78 25.23
N ASP A 291 16.11 9.06 25.48
CA ASP A 291 16.01 10.10 24.45
C ASP A 291 17.03 9.88 23.32
N THR A 292 18.20 9.33 23.63
CA THR A 292 19.18 8.92 22.60
C THR A 292 18.67 7.74 21.78
N CYS A 293 18.03 6.75 22.40
CA CYS A 293 17.40 5.65 21.68
C CYS A 293 16.26 6.13 20.77
N GLU A 294 15.46 7.10 21.22
CA GLU A 294 14.40 7.70 20.40
C GLU A 294 14.97 8.44 19.18
N LYS A 295 16.05 9.21 19.35
CA LYS A 295 16.72 9.88 18.23
C LYS A 295 17.27 8.87 17.21
N LEU A 296 17.95 7.83 17.69
CA LEU A 296 18.46 6.74 16.84
C LEU A 296 17.33 6.00 16.12
N CYS A 297 16.19 5.80 16.79
CA CYS A 297 15.03 5.17 16.18
C CYS A 297 14.52 6.00 14.99
N LYS A 298 14.45 7.33 15.14
CA LYS A 298 14.09 8.26 14.06
C LYS A 298 15.12 8.27 12.93
N GLU A 299 16.41 8.15 13.23
CA GLU A 299 17.47 8.02 12.21
C GLU A 299 17.35 6.72 11.38
N PHE A 300 16.69 5.69 11.91
CA PHE A 300 16.40 4.44 11.21
C PHE A 300 14.98 4.38 10.63
N ASP A 301 14.31 5.52 10.48
CA ASP A 301 12.92 5.62 10.01
C ASP A 301 11.93 4.74 10.81
N GLY A 302 12.24 4.52 12.09
CA GLY A 302 11.46 3.68 12.99
C GLY A 302 10.48 4.48 13.87
N THR A 303 9.46 3.79 14.39
CA THR A 303 8.48 4.35 15.33
C THR A 303 8.87 4.05 16.77
N PHE A 304 9.01 5.09 17.60
CA PHE A 304 9.32 4.94 19.02
C PHE A 304 8.04 5.00 19.87
N ILE A 305 7.84 3.98 20.69
CA ILE A 305 6.65 3.78 21.52
C ILE A 305 7.07 3.82 22.99
N ARG A 306 6.43 4.70 23.77
CA ARG A 306 6.57 4.78 25.23
C ARG A 306 5.30 4.28 25.87
N GLU A 307 5.37 3.17 26.59
CA GLU A 307 4.26 2.60 27.36
C GLU A 307 4.56 2.64 28.86
N THR A 308 3.52 2.76 29.68
CA THR A 308 3.66 2.71 31.15
C THR A 308 2.91 1.51 31.68
N ASN A 309 3.61 0.54 32.27
CA ASN A 309 3.00 -0.68 32.77
C ASN A 309 3.84 -1.34 33.87
N ASN A 310 3.17 -1.97 34.85
CA ASN A 310 3.81 -2.73 35.92
C ASN A 310 4.39 -4.06 35.43
N ASN A 311 3.80 -4.63 34.37
CA ASN A 311 4.23 -5.90 33.80
C ASN A 311 4.78 -5.69 32.38
N VAL A 312 6.11 -5.68 32.28
CA VAL A 312 6.82 -5.47 31.01
C VAL A 312 6.45 -6.53 29.97
N ALA A 313 6.31 -7.80 30.36
CA ALA A 313 5.98 -8.87 29.41
C ALA A 313 4.56 -8.70 28.84
N GLN A 314 3.62 -8.26 29.67
CA GLN A 314 2.25 -7.98 29.24
C GLN A 314 2.17 -6.73 28.35
N ALA A 315 2.92 -5.69 28.67
CA ALA A 315 3.01 -4.49 27.83
C ALA A 315 3.62 -4.80 26.46
N ILE A 316 4.71 -5.58 26.42
CA ILE A 316 5.30 -6.06 25.16
C ILE A 316 4.25 -6.86 24.38
N ALA A 317 3.51 -7.75 25.02
CA ALA A 317 2.50 -8.55 24.33
C ALA A 317 1.35 -7.69 23.76
N GLN A 318 0.86 -6.71 24.53
CA GLN A 318 -0.18 -5.78 24.09
C GLN A 318 0.29 -4.92 22.91
N VAL A 319 1.53 -4.42 22.96
CA VAL A 319 2.13 -3.67 21.85
C VAL A 319 2.36 -4.57 20.65
N ALA A 320 2.83 -5.80 20.87
CA ALA A 320 3.04 -6.77 19.80
C ALA A 320 1.74 -7.11 19.08
N GLU A 321 0.63 -7.26 19.81
CA GLU A 321 -0.69 -7.46 19.23
C GLU A 321 -1.20 -6.20 18.52
N LYS A 322 -1.12 -5.03 19.17
CA LYS A 322 -1.59 -3.74 18.64
C LYS A 322 -0.86 -3.33 17.35
N TYR A 323 0.45 -3.55 17.29
CA TYR A 323 1.30 -3.20 16.14
C TYR A 323 1.64 -4.41 15.26
N ARG A 324 1.02 -5.57 15.50
CA ARG A 324 1.15 -6.81 14.71
C ARG A 324 2.60 -7.21 14.44
N ILE A 325 3.38 -7.18 15.51
CA ILE A 325 4.78 -7.51 15.48
C ILE A 325 4.92 -9.01 15.19
N THR A 326 5.77 -9.37 14.23
CA THR A 326 6.11 -10.78 13.92
C THR A 326 7.46 -11.17 14.52
N GLN A 327 8.34 -10.19 14.74
CA GLN A 327 9.70 -10.39 15.22
C GLN A 327 9.96 -9.48 16.42
N ILE A 328 10.29 -10.05 17.59
CA ILE A 328 10.67 -9.27 18.77
C ILE A 328 12.15 -9.44 19.04
N VAL A 329 12.87 -8.33 19.12
CA VAL A 329 14.28 -8.27 19.47
C VAL A 329 14.41 -7.78 20.92
N ILE A 330 14.98 -8.62 21.77
CA ILE A 330 15.22 -8.34 23.19
C ILE A 330 16.68 -8.59 23.57
N GLY A 331 17.18 -7.79 24.53
CA GLY A 331 18.49 -8.02 25.13
C GLY A 331 18.47 -9.14 26.16
N GLU A 332 19.64 -9.76 26.37
CA GLU A 332 19.85 -10.67 27.49
C GLU A 332 19.57 -9.97 28.83
N SER A 333 18.80 -10.64 29.71
CA SER A 333 18.43 -10.09 31.01
C SER A 333 19.61 -10.14 31.99
N HIS A 334 19.97 -9.01 32.61
CA HIS A 334 21.08 -8.90 33.57
C HIS A 334 20.74 -9.38 35.01
N HIS A 335 19.62 -10.06 35.24
CA HIS A 335 19.25 -10.52 36.58
C HIS A 335 20.14 -11.67 37.08
N SER A 336 20.54 -11.60 38.35
CA SER A 336 21.28 -12.67 39.03
C SER A 336 20.43 -13.96 39.04
N ARG A 337 21.05 -15.13 38.84
CA ARG A 337 20.38 -16.45 38.70
C ARG A 337 19.37 -16.77 39.81
N TRP A 338 19.54 -16.16 40.99
CA TRP A 338 18.62 -16.26 42.13
C TRP A 338 17.30 -15.47 41.97
N GLN A 339 17.33 -14.29 41.34
CA GLN A 339 16.13 -13.50 41.04
C GLN A 339 15.29 -14.13 39.89
N MET A 340 15.96 -14.82 38.95
CA MET A 340 15.29 -15.61 37.90
C MET A 340 14.44 -16.75 38.46
N PHE A 341 14.84 -17.35 39.59
CA PHE A 341 14.13 -18.47 40.20
C PHE A 341 12.82 -18.06 40.89
N LEU A 342 12.67 -16.79 41.31
CA LEU A 342 11.48 -16.28 42.00
C LEU A 342 10.47 -15.57 41.09
N LYS A 343 10.89 -14.97 39.96
CA LYS A 343 10.00 -14.16 39.09
C LYS A 343 9.76 -14.74 37.69
N GLY A 344 10.39 -15.87 37.34
CA GLY A 344 10.40 -16.40 35.97
C GLY A 344 11.23 -15.52 35.04
N SER A 345 11.71 -16.07 33.92
CA SER A 345 12.42 -15.25 32.93
C SER A 345 11.42 -14.51 32.05
N LEU A 346 11.64 -13.21 31.81
CA LEU A 346 10.83 -12.40 30.90
C LEU A 346 10.66 -13.08 29.53
N THR A 347 11.71 -13.77 29.07
CA THR A 347 11.70 -14.61 27.86
C THR A 347 10.68 -15.74 27.93
N GLN A 348 10.60 -16.49 29.04
CA GLN A 348 9.64 -17.59 29.21
C GLN A 348 8.20 -17.07 29.26
N THR A 349 7.98 -15.93 29.91
CA THR A 349 6.65 -15.32 29.95
C THR A 349 6.22 -14.84 28.56
N LEU A 350 7.12 -14.21 27.79
CA LEU A 350 6.84 -13.80 26.42
C LEU A 350 6.54 -14.98 25.50
N VAL A 351 7.33 -16.06 25.55
CA VAL A 351 7.07 -17.28 24.76
C VAL A 351 5.72 -17.91 25.09
N ARG A 352 5.24 -17.79 26.33
CA ARG A 352 3.90 -18.27 26.72
C ARG A 352 2.77 -17.37 26.23
N LEU A 353 2.99 -16.05 26.26
CA LEU A 353 2.00 -15.06 25.83
C LEU A 353 1.91 -14.95 24.31
N LEU A 354 3.01 -15.19 23.60
CA LEU A 354 3.15 -14.95 22.16
C LEU A 354 3.39 -16.27 21.43
N LYS A 355 2.34 -16.81 20.81
CA LYS A 355 2.39 -18.15 20.19
C LYS A 355 2.92 -18.16 18.74
N ASN A 356 2.90 -17.03 18.04
CA ASN A 356 3.25 -16.90 16.62
C ASN A 356 4.20 -15.72 16.34
N ILE A 357 5.12 -15.43 17.27
CA ILE A 357 6.08 -14.33 17.14
C ILE A 357 7.47 -14.87 17.43
N ASP A 358 8.40 -14.61 16.52
CA ASP A 358 9.80 -15.00 16.66
C ASP A 358 10.50 -14.05 17.64
N ILE A 359 11.25 -14.61 18.58
CA ILE A 359 11.95 -13.85 19.62
C ILE A 359 13.46 -13.98 19.43
N HIS A 360 14.10 -12.87 19.06
CA HIS A 360 15.55 -12.74 18.92
C HIS A 360 16.17 -12.25 20.22
N ILE A 361 16.97 -13.11 20.86
CA ILE A 361 17.71 -12.74 22.07
C ILE A 361 19.13 -12.36 21.67
N ILE A 362 19.48 -11.10 21.92
CA ILE A 362 20.79 -10.55 21.60
C ILE A 362 21.65 -10.53 22.85
N ALA A 363 22.76 -11.28 22.81
CA ALA A 363 23.75 -11.29 23.88
C ALA A 363 24.42 -9.91 24.03
N SER A 364 24.58 -9.48 25.28
CA SER A 364 25.31 -8.27 25.62
C SER A 364 26.79 -8.59 25.84
N GLU A 365 27.70 -7.80 25.28
CA GLU A 365 29.10 -7.85 25.70
C GLU A 365 29.20 -7.41 27.16
N LYS A 366 29.78 -8.27 28.01
CA LYS A 366 30.08 -7.91 29.40
C LYS A 366 31.25 -6.94 29.38
N VAL A 367 31.02 -5.68 29.72
CA VAL A 367 32.10 -4.78 30.12
C VAL A 367 32.69 -5.36 31.40
N SER A 368 33.85 -6.02 31.29
CA SER A 368 34.61 -6.50 32.43
C SER A 368 35.10 -5.30 33.23
N THR A 369 34.36 -4.93 34.27
CA THR A 369 34.89 -4.03 35.29
C THR A 369 36.07 -4.75 35.95
N SER A 370 37.29 -4.37 35.56
CA SER A 370 38.49 -4.78 36.27
C SER A 370 38.36 -4.29 37.72
N LYS A 371 38.20 -5.22 38.66
CA LYS A 371 38.42 -4.92 40.08
C LYS A 371 39.88 -4.49 40.22
N ARG A 372 40.10 -3.24 40.62
CA ARG A 372 41.33 -2.85 41.31
C ARG A 372 41.12 -3.01 42.80
#